data_AF-A0A836PYC2-F1
#
_entry.id   AF-A0A836PYC2-F1
#
_cell.length_a   1.000
_cell.length_b   1.000
_cell.length_c   1.000
_cell.angle_alpha   90.00
_cell.angle_beta   90.00
_cell.angle_gamma   90.00
#
_symmetry.space_group_name_H-M   'P 1'
#
loop_
_entity.id
_entity.type
_entity.pdbx_description
1 polymer ?
#
loop_
_entity_poly.entity_id
_entity_poly.type
_entity_poly.pdbx_seq_one_letter_code
_entity_poly.pdbx_strand_id
1 'polypeptide(L)'
;MRILSFDTTNNCVSIALLEREKVVAERLFVSSGGERQESVTLLLPSIDEMLQQAQWRKTDLDLLVVGVGPGSFTGIRIAVVTARTLAQALNLPLTG
;
A
#
# COMPACT_ATOMS: atom_id res chain seq x y z
N MET A 1 -7.18 -13.34 -8.74
CA MET A 1 -7.13 -11.91 -8.45
C MET A 1 -6.16 -11.68 -7.32
N ARG A 2 -5.02 -11.06 -7.64
CA ARG A 2 -3.97 -10.64 -6.72
C ARG A 2 -4.06 -9.14 -6.53
N ILE A 3 -4.23 -8.72 -5.29
CA ILE A 3 -4.52 -7.34 -4.93
C ILE A 3 -3.38 -6.83 -4.06
N LEU A 4 -2.89 -5.64 -4.38
CA LEU A 4 -2.07 -4.85 -3.47
C LEU A 4 -2.95 -3.77 -2.85
N SER A 5 -3.05 -3.74 -1.52
CA SER A 5 -3.74 -2.67 -0.80
C SER A 5 -2.81 -1.95 0.16
N PHE A 6 -2.94 -0.63 0.28
CA PHE A 6 -2.26 0.11 1.34
C PHE A 6 -3.03 1.37 1.80
N ASP A 7 -2.75 1.80 3.02
CA ASP A 7 -3.34 2.99 3.63
C ASP A 7 -2.27 3.73 4.43
N THR A 8 -2.24 5.06 4.29
CA THR A 8 -1.37 5.96 5.08
C THR A 8 -2.14 7.14 5.68
N THR A 9 -3.47 7.09 5.65
CA THR A 9 -4.41 8.16 6.04
C THR A 9 -4.34 8.43 7.55
N ASN A 10 -4.16 7.40 8.37
CA ASN A 10 -4.12 7.51 9.83
C ASN A 10 -2.69 7.50 10.39
N ASN A 11 -2.55 7.27 11.70
CA ASN A 11 -1.25 7.23 12.39
C ASN A 11 -0.49 5.92 12.15
N CYS A 12 -0.93 5.13 11.17
CA CYS A 12 -0.28 3.92 10.74
C CYS A 12 -0.14 3.88 9.23
N VAL A 13 0.86 3.14 8.77
CA VAL A 13 1.00 2.72 7.38
C VAL A 13 0.70 1.23 7.33
N SER A 14 -0.36 0.84 6.63
CA SER A 14 -0.73 -0.55 6.45
C SER A 14 -0.57 -0.97 5.00
N ILE A 15 -0.11 -2.19 4.77
CA ILE A 15 0.08 -2.79 3.46
C ILE A 15 -0.42 -4.23 3.54
N ALA A 16 -1.17 -4.69 2.54
CA ALA A 16 -1.57 -6.08 2.42
C ALA A 16 -1.52 -6.57 0.97
N LEU A 17 -1.16 -7.84 0.83
CA LEU A 17 -1.28 -8.61 -0.40
C LEU A 17 -2.43 -9.60 -0.23
N LEU A 18 -3.40 -9.58 -1.13
CA LEU A 18 -4.54 -10.51 -1.10
C LEU A 18 -4.56 -11.36 -2.35
N GLU A 19 -4.84 -12.65 -2.21
CA GLU A 19 -5.14 -13.54 -3.33
C GLU A 19 -6.52 -14.14 -3.11
N ARG A 20 -7.47 -13.80 -3.99
CA ARG A 20 -8.90 -14.11 -3.81
C ARG A 20 -9.40 -13.49 -2.50
N GLU A 21 -9.83 -14.31 -1.54
CA GLU A 21 -10.36 -13.88 -0.24
C GLU A 21 -9.35 -14.06 0.90
N LYS A 22 -8.09 -14.39 0.60
CA LYS A 22 -7.06 -14.66 1.60
C LYS A 22 -6.00 -13.57 1.62
N VAL A 23 -5.66 -13.10 2.82
CA VAL A 23 -4.47 -12.28 3.05
C VAL A 23 -3.25 -13.18 2.95
N VAL A 24 -2.35 -12.87 2.01
CA VAL A 24 -1.11 -13.60 1.76
C VAL A 24 0.01 -13.04 2.61
N ALA A 25 0.07 -11.72 2.73
CA ALA A 25 1.02 -11.02 3.58
C ALA A 25 0.43 -9.68 4.01
N GLU A 26 0.78 -9.23 5.21
CA GLU A 26 0.47 -7.90 5.70
C GLU A 26 1.65 -7.28 6.44
N ARG A 27 1.67 -5.95 6.47
CA ARG A 27 2.58 -5.13 7.25
C ARG A 27 1.81 -3.96 7.85
N LEU A 28 2.12 -3.66 9.11
CA LEU A 28 1.57 -2.52 9.82
C LEU A 28 2.71 -1.80 10.52
N PHE A 29 2.90 -0.54 10.17
CA PHE A 29 3.78 0.38 10.89
C PHE A 29 2.89 1.30 11.71
N VAL A 30 2.99 1.21 13.04
CA VAL A 30 2.27 2.11 13.96
C VAL A 30 3.25 3.18 14.41
N SER A 31 2.97 4.44 14.07
CA SER A 31 3.83 5.55 14.48
C SER A 31 3.38 6.10 15.83
N SER A 32 4.29 6.18 16.80
CA SER A 32 4.00 6.73 18.13
C SER A 32 4.58 8.14 18.28
N GLY A 33 3.97 9.12 17.61
CA GLY A 33 4.42 10.52 17.59
C GLY A 33 5.71 10.73 16.77
N GLY A 34 5.82 11.84 16.01
CA GLY A 34 7.02 12.24 15.23
C GLY A 34 7.45 11.32 14.05
N GLU A 35 7.43 10.01 14.24
CA GLU A 35 7.97 8.93 13.38
C GLU A 35 7.13 8.62 12.13
N ARG A 36 6.03 9.38 11.92
CA ARG A 36 5.15 9.16 10.77
C ARG A 36 5.88 9.33 9.44
N GLN A 37 6.82 10.28 9.37
CA GLN A 37 7.62 10.51 8.18
C GLN A 37 8.46 9.29 7.82
N GLU A 38 9.11 8.68 8.82
CA GLU A 38 9.91 7.46 8.65
C GLU A 38 9.03 6.30 8.17
N SER A 39 7.86 6.09 8.80
CA SER A 39 6.94 5.01 8.44
C SER A 39 6.46 5.11 6.98
N VAL A 40 6.24 6.32 6.45
CA VAL A 40 5.86 6.52 5.05
C VAL A 40 7.00 6.17 4.09
N THR A 41 8.24 6.49 4.44
CA THR A 41 9.40 6.15 3.57
C THR A 41 9.57 4.64 3.39
N LEU A 42 9.08 3.84 4.34
CA LEU A 42 9.11 2.38 4.29
C LEU A 42 8.01 1.77 3.41
N LEU A 43 7.03 2.54 2.93
CA LEU A 43 5.92 2.02 2.13
C LEU A 43 6.38 1.25 0.89
N LEU A 44 7.13 1.89 0.00
CA LEU A 44 7.57 1.27 -1.27
C LEU A 44 8.59 0.13 -1.06
N PRO A 45 9.62 0.26 -0.19
CA PRO A 45 10.49 -0.85 0.16
C PRO A 45 9.71 -2.06 0.70
N SER A 46 8.75 -1.83 1.60
CA SER A 46 7.94 -2.91 2.18
C SER A 46 7.08 -3.60 1.13
N ILE A 47 6.51 -2.86 0.17
CA ILE A 47 5.77 -3.46 -0.94
C ILE A 47 6.69 -4.39 -1.75
N ASP A 48 7.90 -3.94 -2.08
CA ASP A 48 8.86 -4.75 -2.86
C ASP A 48 9.26 -6.02 -2.11
N GLU A 49 9.60 -5.90 -0.82
CA GLU A 49 9.92 -7.03 0.05
C GLU A 49 8.75 -8.02 0.19
N MET A 50 7.53 -7.52 0.39
CA MET A 50 6.34 -8.38 0.52
C MET A 50 6.05 -9.13 -0.79
N LEU A 51 6.20 -8.49 -1.95
CA LEU A 51 6.04 -9.15 -3.24
C LEU A 51 7.10 -10.25 -3.43
N GLN A 52 8.36 -9.97 -3.07
CA GLN A 52 9.44 -10.97 -3.13
C GLN A 52 9.15 -12.17 -2.20
N GLN A 53 8.72 -11.92 -0.96
CA GLN A 53 8.35 -12.96 0.02
C GLN A 53 7.16 -13.82 -0.45
N ALA A 54 6.18 -13.19 -1.11
CA ALA A 54 5.04 -13.88 -1.71
C ALA A 54 5.38 -14.57 -3.05
N GLN A 55 6.62 -14.42 -3.55
CA GLN A 55 7.05 -14.87 -4.88
C GLN A 55 6.17 -14.31 -6.01
N TRP A 56 5.71 -13.06 -5.86
CA TRP A 56 4.91 -12.36 -6.86
C TRP A 56 5.78 -11.36 -7.63
N ARG A 57 5.56 -11.29 -8.93
CA ARG A 57 6.07 -10.19 -9.75
C ARG A 57 5.07 -9.03 -9.71
N LYS A 58 5.57 -7.81 -9.93
CA LYS A 58 4.72 -6.62 -10.05
C LYS A 58 3.64 -6.78 -11.13
N THR A 59 3.95 -7.51 -12.20
CA THR A 59 3.04 -7.84 -13.30
C THR A 59 1.99 -8.89 -12.97
N ASP A 60 2.11 -9.58 -11.83
CA ASP A 60 1.13 -10.56 -11.40
C ASP A 60 -0.02 -9.91 -10.59
N LEU A 61 0.09 -8.61 -10.27
CA LEU A 61 -0.97 -7.85 -9.62
C LEU A 61 -2.10 -7.58 -10.61
N ASP A 62 -3.33 -7.72 -10.15
CA ASP A 62 -4.54 -7.49 -10.94
C ASP A 62 -5.25 -6.18 -10.55
N LEU A 63 -5.04 -5.70 -9.31
CA LEU A 63 -5.74 -4.54 -8.76
C LEU A 63 -4.91 -3.85 -7.67
N LEU A 64 -4.95 -2.52 -7.66
CA LEU A 64 -4.45 -1.71 -6.55
C LEU A 64 -5.63 -1.09 -5.78
N VAL A 65 -5.60 -1.20 -4.46
CA VAL A 65 -6.59 -0.61 -3.54
C VAL A 65 -5.86 0.37 -2.63
N VAL A 66 -6.43 1.55 -2.39
CA VAL A 66 -5.81 2.55 -1.52
C VAL A 66 -6.82 3.19 -0.58
N GLY A 67 -6.43 3.46 0.67
CA GLY A 67 -7.27 4.26 1.57
C GLY A 67 -7.45 5.71 1.08
N VAL A 68 -8.69 6.15 0.88
CA VAL A 68 -9.03 7.54 0.49
C VAL A 68 -9.50 8.43 1.64
N GLY A 69 -9.47 7.91 2.88
CA GLY A 69 -9.85 8.63 4.09
C GLY A 69 -11.24 8.25 4.62
N PRO A 70 -11.76 8.98 5.63
CA PRO A 70 -11.20 10.19 6.23
C PRO A 70 -9.90 9.94 7.01
N GLY A 71 -9.12 10.99 7.26
CA GLY A 71 -7.84 10.90 7.95
C GLY A 71 -7.00 12.17 7.79
N SER A 72 -5.69 12.05 8.04
CA SER A 72 -4.74 13.16 7.88
C SER A 72 -4.64 13.60 6.42
N PHE A 73 -4.73 14.91 6.20
CA PHE A 73 -4.57 15.53 4.88
C PHE A 73 -3.28 15.09 4.18
N THR A 74 -2.17 15.05 4.91
CA THR A 74 -0.87 14.62 4.38
C THR A 74 -0.89 13.13 4.02
N GLY A 75 -1.44 12.30 4.91
CA GLY A 75 -1.57 10.86 4.70
C GLY A 75 -2.40 10.50 3.48
N ILE A 76 -3.59 11.09 3.35
CA ILE A 76 -4.47 10.86 2.19
C ILE A 76 -3.74 11.20 0.88
N ARG A 77 -3.04 12.34 0.82
CA ARG A 77 -2.31 12.74 -0.38
C ARG A 77 -1.17 11.78 -0.71
N ILE A 78 -0.42 11.34 0.30
CA ILE A 78 0.64 10.34 0.14
C ILE A 78 0.06 9.03 -0.41
N ALA A 79 -1.03 8.54 0.19
CA ALA A 79 -1.69 7.31 -0.23
C ALA A 79 -2.13 7.41 -1.70
N VAL A 80 -2.96 8.40 -2.02
CA VAL A 80 -3.56 8.56 -3.35
C VAL A 80 -2.53 8.84 -4.44
N VAL A 81 -1.53 9.70 -4.20
CA VAL A 81 -0.50 10.01 -5.20
C VAL A 81 0.38 8.79 -5.46
N THR A 82 0.81 8.08 -4.41
CA THR A 82 1.60 6.84 -4.55
C THR A 82 0.82 5.79 -5.32
N ALA A 83 -0.46 5.60 -4.99
CA ALA A 83 -1.33 4.63 -5.63
C ALA A 83 -1.55 4.95 -7.11
N ARG A 84 -1.87 6.20 -7.46
CA ARG A 84 -2.02 6.61 -8.87
C ARG A 84 -0.73 6.42 -9.65
N THR A 85 0.41 6.77 -9.06
CA THR A 85 1.72 6.64 -9.73
C THR A 85 2.05 5.17 -9.99
N LEU A 86 1.84 4.30 -9.00
CA LEU A 86 2.05 2.86 -9.17
C LEU A 86 1.07 2.25 -10.18
N ALA A 87 -0.21 2.59 -10.10
CA ALA A 87 -1.22 2.09 -11.02
C ALA A 87 -0.92 2.50 -12.47
N GLN A 88 -0.47 3.73 -12.69
CA GLN A 88 -0.03 4.20 -14.01
C GLN A 88 1.22 3.45 -14.49
N ALA A 89 2.23 3.29 -13.63
CA ALA A 89 3.49 2.62 -13.99
C ALA A 89 3.30 1.13 -14.30
N LEU A 90 2.36 0.47 -13.62
CA LEU A 90 2.08 -0.96 -13.75
C LEU A 90 0.89 -1.27 -14.66
N ASN A 91 0.22 -0.24 -15.20
CA ASN A 91 -1.00 -0.36 -15.98
C ASN A 91 -2.09 -1.18 -15.27
N LEU A 92 -2.34 -0.85 -13.99
CA LEU A 92 -3.31 -1.54 -13.13
C LEU A 92 -4.58 -0.70 -12.93
N PRO A 93 -5.75 -1.34 -12.79
CA PRO A 93 -6.91 -0.66 -12.24
C PRO A 93 -6.64 -0.23 -10.79
N LEU A 94 -7.23 0.88 -10.40
CA LEU A 94 -7.09 1.49 -9.08
C LEU A 94 -8.47 1.77 -8.50
N THR A 95 -8.68 1.36 -7.25
CA THR A 95 -9.88 1.70 -6.47
C THR A 95 -9.49 2.26 -5.09
N GLY A 96 -10.39 3.05 -4.52
CA GLY A 96 -10.19 3.82 -3.30
C GLY A 96 -11.23 3.52 -2.25
#